data_AF-A0A8H6ZP75-F1
#
_entry.id   AF-A0A8H6ZP75-F1
#
_cell.length_a   1.000
_cell.length_b   1.000
_cell.length_c   1.000
_cell.angle_alpha   90.00
_cell.angle_beta   90.00
_cell.angle_gamma   90.00
#
_symmetry.space_group_name_H-M   'P 1'
#
loop_
_entity.id
_entity.type
_entity.pdbx_description
1 polymer ?
#
loop_
_entity_poly.entity_id
_entity_poly.type
_entity_poly.pdbx_seq_one_letter_code
_entity_poly.pdbx_strand_id
1 'polypeptide(L)'
;MNHDDQAAYTKLHNAHLHDGSGPLLGVYRTNAYGLFAMQDISVDRSLRRYLWWRLQRPLQDKPQARPDLFSTCCPNADRSFHRATLSMQLYAVRTIKKGEEITTSYCNHLAPYAARQISLAPYGIRCDCPACVDHVESDKNRLRISRVQDAVPAIVKWAANPALPSDLLLTPSLKMLELLESEGLEATPQYLLVLYQTMLIYSALGTSSVNARCLFYMERWTRLKRWDVKGRKINYAEQGIRDMEKIRIASFARRLLSPGDEEEAVVVFDTDISEAD
;
A
#
# COMPACT_ATOMS: atom_id res chain seq x y z
N MET A 1 16.19 -21.87 22.55
CA MET A 1 15.91 -20.51 23.05
C MET A 1 16.72 -20.39 24.33
N ASN A 2 17.67 -19.45 24.39
CA ASN A 2 18.52 -19.35 25.58
C ASN A 2 17.70 -18.83 26.77
N HIS A 3 18.27 -18.80 27.98
CA HIS A 3 17.54 -18.36 29.17
C HIS A 3 17.10 -16.89 29.08
N ASP A 4 17.92 -16.03 28.46
CA ASP A 4 17.63 -14.61 28.31
C ASP A 4 16.44 -14.36 27.38
N ASP A 5 16.35 -15.10 26.27
CA ASP A 5 15.23 -15.07 25.32
C ASP A 5 13.92 -15.50 26.00
N GLN A 6 13.97 -16.53 26.84
CA GLN A 6 12.81 -17.01 27.59
C GLN A 6 12.33 -15.95 28.59
N ALA A 7 13.26 -15.34 29.32
CA ALA A 7 12.95 -14.28 30.28
C ALA A 7 12.42 -13.00 29.60
N ALA A 8 12.93 -12.66 28.41
CA ALA A 8 12.41 -11.55 27.62
C ALA A 8 10.99 -11.84 27.10
N TYR A 9 10.75 -13.06 26.60
CA TYR A 9 9.44 -13.48 26.12
C TYR A 9 8.36 -13.42 27.20
N THR A 10 8.64 -13.93 28.41
CA THR A 10 7.65 -13.94 29.50
C THR A 10 7.31 -12.56 30.06
N LYS A 11 8.11 -11.53 29.76
CA LYS A 11 7.86 -10.13 30.13
C LYS A 11 6.98 -9.37 29.13
N LEU A 12 6.69 -9.94 27.96
CA LEU A 12 5.84 -9.31 26.96
C LEU A 12 4.39 -9.19 27.46
N HIS A 13 3.66 -8.21 26.95
CA HIS A 13 2.26 -7.98 27.31
C HIS A 13 1.39 -9.22 27.01
N ASN A 14 0.48 -9.55 27.92
CA ASN A 14 -0.46 -10.65 27.75
C ASN A 14 -1.90 -10.14 27.97
N ALA A 15 -2.67 -10.03 26.89
CA ALA A 15 -4.07 -9.64 26.93
C ALA A 15 -5.01 -10.82 27.29
N HIS A 16 -4.50 -12.05 27.29
CA HIS A 16 -5.26 -13.30 27.47
C HIS A 16 -5.06 -13.88 28.88
N LEU A 17 -5.42 -13.11 29.90
CA LEU A 17 -5.25 -13.51 31.31
C LEU A 17 -6.35 -14.43 31.84
N HIS A 18 -7.53 -14.42 31.21
CA HIS A 18 -8.75 -15.03 31.75
C HIS A 18 -9.51 -15.92 30.77
N ASP A 19 -8.90 -16.29 29.62
CA ASP A 19 -9.56 -17.08 28.57
C ASP A 19 -9.12 -18.55 28.50
N GLY A 20 -8.34 -19.01 29.50
CA GLY A 20 -7.82 -20.38 29.57
C GLY A 20 -6.58 -20.65 28.72
N SER A 21 -6.02 -19.66 28.00
CA SER A 21 -4.81 -19.85 27.19
C SER A 21 -3.57 -20.21 28.03
N GLY A 22 -3.51 -19.77 29.28
CA GLY A 22 -2.29 -19.82 30.09
C GLY A 22 -1.25 -18.75 29.67
N PRO A 23 -0.21 -18.51 30.48
CA PRO A 23 0.62 -17.32 30.37
C PRO A 23 1.43 -17.25 29.07
N LEU A 24 2.07 -18.36 28.67
CA LEU A 24 2.94 -18.37 27.48
C LEU A 24 2.15 -18.26 26.18
N LEU A 25 1.01 -18.96 26.09
CA LEU A 25 0.15 -18.89 24.91
C LEU A 25 -0.58 -17.55 24.84
N GLY A 26 -0.93 -16.96 25.98
CA GLY A 26 -1.51 -15.63 26.02
C GLY A 26 -0.56 -14.55 25.50
N VAL A 27 0.71 -14.58 25.92
CA VAL A 27 1.77 -13.74 25.32
C VAL A 27 1.87 -13.98 23.82
N TYR A 28 1.84 -15.23 23.37
CA TYR A 28 1.91 -15.56 21.95
C TYR A 28 0.76 -14.91 21.19
N ARG A 29 -0.48 -15.11 21.63
CA ARG A 29 -1.68 -14.58 20.97
C ARG A 29 -1.70 -13.05 20.89
N THR A 30 -1.15 -12.39 21.91
CA THR A 30 -1.07 -10.93 21.99
C THR A 30 0.00 -10.33 21.06
N ASN A 31 1.16 -11.00 20.91
CA ASN A 31 2.35 -10.41 20.30
C ASN A 31 2.79 -11.05 18.98
N ALA A 32 2.20 -12.18 18.60
CA ALA A 32 2.57 -12.88 17.38
C ALA A 32 2.09 -12.11 16.14
N TYR A 33 3.01 -11.93 15.19
CA TYR A 33 2.65 -11.53 13.84
C TYR A 33 2.27 -12.76 13.03
N GLY A 34 1.09 -12.74 12.42
CA GLY A 34 0.72 -13.71 11.41
C GLY A 34 1.64 -13.56 10.20
N LEU A 35 2.37 -14.61 9.84
CA LEU A 35 3.14 -14.68 8.60
C LEU A 35 2.21 -14.94 7.41
N PHE A 36 1.21 -14.07 7.22
CA PHE A 36 0.23 -14.16 6.13
C PHE A 36 0.93 -14.11 4.75
N ALA A 37 2.09 -13.44 4.67
CA ALA A 37 2.95 -13.41 3.48
C ALA A 37 3.64 -14.75 3.11
N MET A 38 3.47 -15.81 3.91
CA MET A 38 3.97 -17.17 3.60
C MET A 38 2.86 -18.18 3.25
N GLN A 39 1.62 -17.73 3.06
CA GLN A 39 0.51 -18.61 2.66
C GLN A 39 0.65 -19.16 1.23
N ASP A 40 1.45 -18.51 0.37
CA ASP A 40 1.70 -18.92 -1.03
C ASP A 40 2.81 -19.97 -1.20
N ILE A 41 3.17 -20.68 -0.14
CA ILE A 41 4.14 -21.77 -0.23
C ILE A 41 3.48 -23.00 0.39
N SER A 42 3.59 -24.14 -0.29
CA SER A 42 3.57 -25.47 0.31
C SER A 42 4.75 -25.60 1.29
N VAL A 43 4.75 -24.79 2.35
CA VAL A 43 5.82 -24.83 3.35
C VAL A 43 5.58 -26.09 4.15
N ASP A 44 6.54 -27.01 4.11
CA ASP A 44 6.60 -28.10 5.08
C ASP A 44 6.41 -27.54 6.50
N ARG A 45 5.64 -28.28 7.30
CA ARG A 45 5.28 -27.94 8.68
C ARG A 45 6.52 -27.68 9.54
N SER A 46 7.67 -28.26 9.20
CA SER A 46 8.95 -28.07 9.88
C SER A 46 9.61 -26.70 9.58
N LEU A 47 9.58 -26.24 8.32
CA LEU A 47 10.11 -24.94 7.90
C LEU A 47 9.28 -23.76 8.43
N ARG A 48 7.96 -23.93 8.58
CA ARG A 48 7.11 -22.98 9.32
C ARG A 48 7.63 -22.77 10.75
N ARG A 49 8.03 -23.84 11.43
CA ARG A 49 8.56 -23.81 12.80
C ARG A 49 9.97 -23.21 12.88
N TYR A 50 10.81 -23.47 11.87
CA TYR A 50 12.16 -22.92 11.77
C TYR A 50 12.18 -21.42 11.45
N LEU A 51 11.39 -20.98 10.46
CA LEU A 51 11.24 -19.55 10.11
C LEU A 51 10.57 -18.79 11.26
N TRP A 52 9.59 -19.39 11.93
CA TRP A 52 8.99 -18.87 13.16
C TRP A 52 10.03 -18.58 14.26
N TRP A 53 11.02 -19.47 14.45
CA TRP A 53 12.07 -19.27 15.45
C TRP A 53 13.11 -18.22 15.02
N ARG A 54 13.50 -18.17 13.75
CA ARG A 54 14.49 -17.18 13.26
C ARG A 54 13.96 -15.75 13.21
N LEU A 55 12.66 -15.56 12.99
CA LEU A 55 12.04 -14.23 12.88
C LEU A 55 11.81 -13.52 14.22
N GLN A 56 12.03 -14.22 15.32
CA GLN A 56 12.11 -13.62 16.64
C GLN A 56 13.50 -13.03 16.93
N ARG A 57 14.56 -13.46 16.22
CA ARG A 57 15.96 -13.10 16.56
C ARG A 57 16.39 -11.67 16.24
N PRO A 58 16.04 -11.01 15.11
CA PRO A 58 16.53 -9.65 14.86
C PRO A 58 15.78 -8.57 15.65
N LEU A 59 14.72 -8.92 16.36
CA LEU A 59 13.92 -7.98 17.16
C LEU A 59 14.22 -8.06 18.67
N GLN A 60 15.19 -8.89 19.08
CA GLN A 60 15.56 -9.12 20.49
C GLN A 60 16.74 -8.27 20.98
N ASP A 61 17.62 -7.79 20.09
CA ASP A 61 18.80 -7.00 20.48
C ASP A 61 18.48 -5.59 21.00
N LYS A 62 17.20 -5.19 20.96
CA LYS A 62 16.70 -3.98 21.64
C LYS A 62 15.38 -4.30 22.34
N PRO A 63 15.40 -4.78 23.59
CA PRO A 63 14.17 -4.92 24.40
C PRO A 63 13.46 -3.57 24.61
N GLN A 64 14.13 -2.44 24.33
CA GLN A 64 13.58 -1.08 24.34
C GLN A 64 12.95 -0.65 22.99
N ALA A 65 13.02 -1.47 21.93
CA ALA A 65 12.48 -1.14 20.60
C ALA A 65 11.09 -1.76 20.33
N ARG A 66 10.47 -2.39 21.33
CA ARG A 66 9.01 -2.55 21.37
C ARG A 66 8.41 -1.85 22.60
N PRO A 67 8.37 -0.52 22.62
CA PRO A 67 7.27 0.17 23.26
C PRO A 67 6.10 0.16 22.26
N ASP A 68 4.95 -0.34 22.66
CA ASP A 68 3.67 0.28 22.29
C ASP A 68 3.52 0.74 20.81
N LEU A 69 3.63 -0.15 19.82
CA LEU A 69 3.11 0.20 18.49
C LEU A 69 1.60 0.31 18.63
N PHE A 70 1.10 1.53 18.79
CA PHE A 70 -0.32 1.77 18.95
C PHE A 70 -1.06 1.31 17.69
N SER A 71 -2.07 0.47 17.91
CA SER A 71 -2.94 -0.02 16.85
C SER A 71 -4.04 1.00 16.60
N THR A 72 -4.16 1.43 15.35
CA THR A 72 -5.22 2.33 14.90
C THR A 72 -5.82 1.83 13.59
N CYS A 73 -7.09 2.16 13.34
CA CYS A 73 -7.74 1.86 12.06
C CYS A 73 -7.27 2.78 10.92
N CYS A 74 -6.50 3.83 11.24
CA CYS A 74 -5.99 4.87 10.33
C CYS A 74 -4.45 5.02 10.42
N PRO A 75 -3.65 3.97 10.18
CA PRO A 75 -2.22 3.98 10.55
C PRO A 75 -1.37 4.86 9.64
N ASN A 76 -0.26 5.38 10.19
CA ASN A 76 0.73 6.13 9.43
C ASN A 76 1.95 5.29 9.00
N ALA A 77 2.07 4.06 9.49
CA ALA A 77 3.04 3.09 9.05
C ALA A 77 2.40 1.73 8.75
N ASP A 78 3.01 1.00 7.81
CA ASP A 78 2.62 -0.36 7.46
C ASP A 78 3.83 -1.30 7.56
N ARG A 79 3.55 -2.59 7.67
CA ARG A 79 4.53 -3.64 7.92
C ARG A 79 4.50 -4.70 6.84
N SER A 80 5.68 -5.08 6.38
CA SER A 80 5.85 -6.14 5.38
C SER A 80 6.94 -7.10 5.82
N PHE A 81 6.75 -8.39 5.52
CA PHE A 81 7.73 -9.41 5.86
C PHE A 81 8.67 -9.65 4.67
N HIS A 82 9.92 -9.20 4.79
CA HIS A 82 10.91 -9.34 3.74
C HIS A 82 11.56 -10.73 3.78
N ARG A 83 11.21 -11.57 2.80
CA ARG A 83 11.59 -12.99 2.74
C ARG A 83 13.10 -13.20 2.60
N ALA A 84 13.78 -12.40 1.76
CA ALA A 84 15.19 -12.64 1.46
C ALA A 84 16.10 -12.38 2.66
N THR A 85 15.75 -11.41 3.51
CA THR A 85 16.50 -11.08 4.74
C THR A 85 15.90 -11.70 5.99
N LEU A 86 14.74 -12.37 5.88
CA LEU A 86 13.98 -12.88 7.00
C LEU A 86 13.80 -11.81 8.09
N SER A 87 13.24 -10.66 7.72
CA SER A 87 13.02 -9.55 8.65
C SER A 87 11.66 -8.89 8.44
N MET A 88 11.07 -8.44 9.55
CA MET A 88 9.91 -7.54 9.50
C MET A 88 10.41 -6.14 9.15
N GLN A 89 9.81 -5.52 8.13
CA GLN A 89 10.07 -4.14 7.73
C GLN A 89 8.88 -3.30 8.17
N LEU A 90 9.15 -2.17 8.81
CA LEU A 90 8.18 -1.14 9.15
C LEU A 90 8.51 0.09 8.32
N TYR A 91 7.54 0.62 7.59
CA TYR A 91 7.74 1.79 6.73
C TYR A 91 6.56 2.75 6.85
N ALA A 92 6.86 4.04 6.73
CA ALA A 92 5.83 5.08 6.72
C ALA A 92 5.03 5.02 5.41
N VAL A 93 3.70 5.10 5.51
CA VAL A 93 2.79 5.20 4.35
C VAL A 93 2.44 6.64 4.00
N ARG A 94 2.65 7.56 4.96
CA ARG A 94 2.51 9.01 4.82
C ARG A 94 3.61 9.74 5.58
N THR A 95 3.67 11.05 5.45
CA THR A 95 4.60 11.87 6.23
C THR A 95 4.24 11.78 7.72
N ILE A 96 5.23 11.48 8.56
CA ILE A 96 5.09 11.41 10.01
C ILE A 96 5.87 12.60 10.60
N LYS A 97 5.21 13.45 11.38
CA LYS A 97 5.84 14.64 11.96
C LYS A 97 6.75 14.26 13.13
N LYS A 98 7.73 15.12 13.46
CA LYS A 98 8.56 14.93 14.65
C LYS A 98 7.66 14.91 15.90
N GLY A 99 7.76 13.86 16.70
CA GLY A 99 6.93 13.66 17.90
C GLY A 99 5.55 13.07 17.62
N GLU A 100 5.17 12.85 16.36
CA GLU A 100 4.00 12.04 16.03
C GLU A 100 4.31 10.56 16.28
N GLU A 101 3.34 9.88 16.88
CA GLU A 101 3.43 8.46 17.18
C GLU A 101 3.41 7.60 15.91
N ILE A 102 4.25 6.57 15.86
CA ILE A 102 4.23 5.59 14.76
C ILE A 102 3.16 4.56 15.08
N THR A 103 2.19 4.41 14.18
CA THR A 103 1.02 3.56 14.38
C THR A 103 0.87 2.54 13.25
N THR A 104 0.34 1.37 13.57
CA THR A 104 0.05 0.29 12.60
C THR A 104 -1.40 -0.21 12.77
N SER A 105 -1.90 -1.11 11.93
CA SER A 105 -3.24 -1.70 12.11
C SER A 105 -3.19 -3.17 12.47
N TYR A 106 -4.04 -3.60 13.41
CA TYR A 106 -4.22 -5.01 13.77
C TYR A 106 -5.53 -5.58 13.19
N CYS A 107 -6.26 -4.78 12.41
CA CYS A 107 -7.52 -5.15 11.80
C CYS A 107 -7.49 -4.91 10.28
N ASN A 108 -8.46 -5.47 9.57
CA ASN A 108 -8.68 -5.11 8.17
C ASN A 108 -9.18 -3.65 8.10
N HIS A 109 -8.41 -2.79 7.43
CA HIS A 109 -8.71 -1.37 7.31
C HIS A 109 -10.09 -1.10 6.71
N LEU A 110 -10.55 -1.90 5.74
CA LEU A 110 -11.81 -1.66 5.04
C LEU A 110 -13.01 -2.35 5.70
N ALA A 111 -12.79 -3.09 6.79
CA ALA A 111 -13.89 -3.69 7.53
C ALA A 111 -14.73 -2.62 8.24
N PRO A 112 -16.04 -2.84 8.41
CA PRO A 112 -16.89 -1.94 9.19
C PRO A 112 -16.47 -1.93 10.66
N TYR A 113 -16.82 -0.87 11.37
CA TYR A 113 -16.43 -0.62 12.75
C TYR A 113 -16.63 -1.83 13.67
N ALA A 114 -17.80 -2.47 13.62
CA ALA A 114 -18.11 -3.63 14.46
C ALA A 114 -17.08 -4.76 14.25
N ALA A 115 -16.71 -5.04 13.00
CA ALA A 115 -15.72 -6.05 12.67
C ALA A 115 -14.29 -5.61 13.06
N ARG A 116 -13.96 -4.32 12.96
CA ARG A 116 -12.70 -3.78 13.48
C ARG A 116 -12.60 -3.95 14.99
N GLN A 117 -13.66 -3.63 15.75
CA GLN A 117 -13.69 -3.83 17.21
C GLN A 117 -13.55 -5.30 17.60
N ILE A 118 -14.23 -6.21 16.91
CA ILE A 118 -14.07 -7.66 17.12
C ILE A 118 -12.62 -8.10 16.89
N SER A 119 -11.96 -7.57 15.86
CA SER A 119 -10.56 -7.91 15.55
C SER A 119 -9.58 -7.36 16.61
N LEU A 120 -9.92 -6.25 17.26
CA LEU A 120 -9.08 -5.58 18.25
C LEU A 120 -9.30 -6.10 19.69
N ALA A 121 -10.47 -6.66 19.97
CA ALA A 121 -10.83 -7.18 21.30
C ALA A 121 -9.83 -8.20 21.89
N PRO A 122 -9.27 -9.15 21.13
CA PRO A 122 -8.24 -10.08 21.65
C PRO A 122 -6.99 -9.39 22.19
N TYR A 123 -6.71 -8.17 21.75
CA TYR A 123 -5.55 -7.38 22.16
C TYR A 123 -5.89 -6.40 23.30
N GLY A 124 -7.13 -6.37 23.77
CA GLY A 124 -7.60 -5.40 24.77
C GLY A 124 -7.66 -3.96 24.24
N ILE A 125 -7.67 -3.76 22.92
CA ILE A 125 -7.58 -2.43 22.30
C ILE A 125 -8.99 -1.89 22.06
N ARG A 126 -9.28 -0.73 22.67
CA ARG A 126 -10.44 0.11 22.34
C ARG A 126 -9.96 1.29 21.49
N CYS A 127 -10.15 1.21 20.19
CA CYS A 127 -9.66 2.25 19.28
C CYS A 127 -10.61 3.46 19.27
N ASP A 128 -10.05 4.65 19.44
CA ASP A 128 -10.69 5.96 19.46
C ASP A 128 -10.21 6.87 18.32
N CYS A 129 -9.64 6.27 17.26
CA CYS A 129 -9.25 7.02 16.07
C CYS A 129 -10.46 7.72 15.41
N PRO A 130 -10.24 8.73 14.54
CA PRO A 130 -11.33 9.46 13.91
C PRO A 130 -12.39 8.56 13.23
N ALA A 131 -11.94 7.49 12.57
CA ALA A 131 -12.81 6.50 11.93
C ALA A 131 -13.63 5.63 12.90
N CYS A 132 -13.23 5.53 14.17
CA CYS A 132 -13.96 4.84 15.22
C CYS A 132 -14.88 5.77 15.99
N VAL A 133 -14.52 7.06 16.11
CA VAL A 133 -15.37 8.09 16.72
C VAL A 133 -16.58 8.37 15.83
N ASP A 134 -16.36 8.65 14.54
CA ASP A 134 -17.43 8.80 13.54
C ASP A 134 -17.56 7.54 12.68
N HIS A 135 -17.90 6.43 13.32
CA HIS A 135 -17.94 5.13 12.66
C HIS A 135 -19.02 5.02 11.59
N VAL A 136 -20.13 5.77 11.70
CA VAL A 136 -21.25 5.69 10.76
C VAL A 136 -20.84 6.20 9.38
N GLU A 137 -20.21 7.37 9.32
CA GLU A 137 -19.75 7.92 8.05
C GLU A 137 -18.51 7.17 7.53
N SER A 138 -17.58 6.82 8.43
CA SER A 138 -16.37 6.08 8.06
C SER A 138 -16.71 4.70 7.45
N ASP A 139 -17.73 4.00 7.95
CA ASP A 139 -18.14 2.71 7.39
C ASP A 139 -18.73 2.85 5.97
N LYS A 140 -19.48 3.93 5.68
CA LYS A 140 -19.95 4.22 4.30
C LYS A 140 -18.77 4.51 3.38
N ASN A 141 -17.81 5.31 3.84
CA ASN A 141 -16.61 5.65 3.08
C ASN A 141 -15.77 4.41 2.79
N ARG A 142 -15.54 3.55 3.79
CA ARG A 142 -14.78 2.29 3.62
C ARG A 142 -15.48 1.33 2.67
N LEU A 143 -16.81 1.26 2.69
CA LEU A 143 -17.58 0.47 1.70
C LEU A 143 -17.45 1.04 0.28
N ARG A 144 -17.45 2.37 0.13
CA ARG A 144 -17.22 3.02 -1.17
C ARG A 144 -15.80 2.73 -1.68
N ILE A 145 -14.80 2.84 -0.81
CA ILE A 145 -13.39 2.58 -1.12
C ILE A 145 -13.16 1.11 -1.45
N SER A 146 -13.81 0.17 -0.76
CA SER A 146 -13.66 -1.26 -1.02
C SER A 146 -14.12 -1.69 -2.41
N ARG A 147 -14.89 -0.85 -3.09
CA ARG A 147 -15.36 -1.05 -4.46
C ARG A 147 -14.43 -0.49 -5.53
N VAL A 148 -13.32 0.14 -5.15
CA VAL A 148 -12.29 0.56 -6.12
C VAL A 148 -11.77 -0.68 -6.86
N GLN A 149 -11.85 -0.63 -8.19
CA GLN A 149 -11.40 -1.69 -9.10
C GLN A 149 -10.27 -1.18 -10.00
N ASP A 150 -9.63 -2.11 -10.70
CA ASP A 150 -8.67 -1.77 -11.75
C ASP A 150 -9.38 -1.10 -12.94
N ALA A 151 -9.06 0.16 -13.17
CA ALA A 151 -9.60 0.99 -14.23
C ALA A 151 -8.63 1.17 -15.42
N VAL A 152 -7.46 0.51 -15.43
CA VAL A 152 -6.48 0.67 -16.52
C VAL A 152 -7.09 0.45 -17.91
N PRO A 153 -7.92 -0.60 -18.16
CA PRO A 153 -8.55 -0.76 -19.48
C PRO A 153 -9.50 0.38 -19.84
N ALA A 154 -10.21 0.95 -18.86
CA ALA A 154 -11.11 2.09 -19.06
C ALA A 154 -10.32 3.37 -19.35
N ILE A 155 -9.19 3.58 -18.67
CA ILE A 155 -8.28 4.71 -18.91
C ILE A 155 -7.73 4.65 -20.33
N VAL A 156 -7.28 3.47 -20.81
CA VAL A 156 -6.79 3.32 -22.19
C VAL A 156 -7.87 3.66 -23.21
N LYS A 157 -9.10 3.17 -23.02
CA LYS A 157 -10.24 3.47 -23.91
C LYS A 157 -10.59 4.96 -23.91
N TRP A 158 -10.58 5.59 -22.74
CA TRP A 158 -10.82 7.03 -22.61
C TRP A 158 -9.71 7.87 -23.25
N ALA A 159 -8.44 7.48 -23.05
CA ALA A 159 -7.30 8.17 -23.63
C ALA A 159 -7.32 8.14 -25.18
N ALA A 160 -7.84 7.05 -25.77
CA ALA A 160 -8.01 6.90 -27.21
C ALA A 160 -9.22 7.64 -27.80
N ASN A 161 -10.12 8.19 -26.97
CA ASN A 161 -11.37 8.79 -27.43
C ASN A 161 -11.36 10.32 -27.25
N PRO A 162 -11.19 11.11 -28.34
CA PRO A 162 -11.17 12.57 -28.27
C PRO A 162 -12.52 13.20 -27.92
N ALA A 163 -13.64 12.48 -28.13
CA ALA A 163 -14.96 13.01 -27.82
C ALA A 163 -15.28 13.04 -26.31
N LEU A 164 -14.49 12.35 -25.48
CA LEU A 164 -14.72 12.30 -24.04
C LEU A 164 -14.01 13.45 -23.32
N PRO A 165 -14.64 14.09 -22.33
CA PRO A 165 -14.02 15.17 -21.56
C PRO A 165 -12.69 14.76 -20.90
N SER A 166 -11.75 15.69 -20.84
CA SER A 166 -10.41 15.48 -20.25
C SER A 166 -10.45 15.26 -18.74
N ASP A 167 -11.48 15.75 -18.05
CA ASP A 167 -11.65 15.65 -16.60
C ASP A 167 -12.51 14.46 -16.16
N LEU A 168 -13.11 13.73 -17.12
CA LEU A 168 -14.07 12.63 -16.90
C LEU A 168 -13.57 11.61 -15.87
N LEU A 169 -12.31 11.19 -16.00
CA LEU A 169 -11.68 10.24 -15.07
C LEU A 169 -10.84 10.94 -13.99
N LEU A 170 -10.30 12.13 -14.29
CA LEU A 170 -9.41 12.83 -13.37
C LEU A 170 -10.13 13.28 -12.09
N THR A 171 -11.27 13.96 -12.23
CA THR A 171 -12.00 14.52 -11.09
C THR A 171 -12.48 13.42 -10.12
N PRO A 172 -13.08 12.30 -10.58
CA PRO A 172 -13.40 11.18 -9.69
C PRO A 172 -12.19 10.54 -9.02
N SER A 173 -11.07 10.38 -9.73
CA SER A 173 -9.84 9.80 -9.17
C SER A 173 -9.23 10.68 -8.07
N LEU A 174 -9.17 12.00 -8.27
CA LEU A 174 -8.68 12.93 -7.25
C LEU A 174 -9.58 12.94 -6.01
N LYS A 175 -10.91 12.99 -6.17
CA LYS A 175 -11.86 12.90 -5.06
C LYS A 175 -11.74 11.58 -4.29
N MET A 176 -11.41 10.48 -4.98
CA MET A 176 -11.18 9.20 -4.32
C MET A 176 -9.88 9.21 -3.51
N LEU A 177 -8.81 9.81 -4.03
CA LEU A 177 -7.56 9.99 -3.26
C LEU A 177 -7.77 10.83 -2.01
N GLU A 178 -8.45 11.97 -2.14
CA GLU A 178 -8.80 12.83 -1.00
C GLU A 178 -9.60 12.06 0.05
N LEU A 179 -10.58 11.27 -0.37
CA LEU A 179 -11.37 10.43 0.54
C LEU A 179 -10.48 9.41 1.28
N LEU A 180 -9.62 8.69 0.55
CA LEU A 180 -8.68 7.72 1.14
C LEU A 180 -7.72 8.37 2.15
N GLU A 181 -7.17 9.54 1.82
CA GLU A 181 -6.27 10.30 2.71
C GLU A 181 -7.03 10.81 3.95
N SER A 182 -8.25 11.31 3.79
CA SER A 182 -9.09 11.76 4.91
C SER A 182 -9.46 10.62 5.88
N GLU A 183 -9.59 9.40 5.37
CA GLU A 183 -9.84 8.18 6.17
C GLU A 183 -8.57 7.55 6.75
N GLY A 184 -7.38 8.10 6.43
CA GLY A 184 -6.09 7.58 6.85
C GLY A 184 -5.79 6.18 6.31
N LEU A 185 -6.18 5.92 5.06
CA LEU A 185 -6.15 4.60 4.41
C LEU A 185 -4.98 4.44 3.43
N GLU A 186 -3.90 5.18 3.60
CA GLU A 186 -2.74 5.14 2.69
C GLU A 186 -1.98 3.81 2.70
N ALA A 187 -2.19 2.97 3.73
CA ALA A 187 -1.67 1.61 3.81
C ALA A 187 -2.46 0.59 2.96
N THR A 188 -3.58 0.99 2.34
CA THR A 188 -4.45 0.06 1.63
C THR A 188 -4.02 -0.20 0.18
N PRO A 189 -4.28 -1.39 -0.38
CA PRO A 189 -4.09 -1.64 -1.81
C PRO A 189 -4.91 -0.70 -2.70
N GLN A 190 -6.08 -0.25 -2.23
CA GLN A 190 -6.96 0.68 -2.94
C GLN A 190 -6.28 2.02 -3.14
N TYR A 191 -5.63 2.56 -2.11
CA TYR A 191 -4.87 3.78 -2.22
C TYR A 191 -3.77 3.69 -3.28
N LEU A 192 -3.03 2.60 -3.28
CA LEU A 192 -1.99 2.34 -4.26
C LEU A 192 -2.55 2.23 -5.69
N LEU A 193 -3.71 1.61 -5.84
CA LEU A 193 -4.38 1.46 -7.12
C LEU A 193 -4.87 2.80 -7.68
N VAL A 194 -5.47 3.66 -6.83
CA VAL A 194 -5.94 4.99 -7.27
C VAL A 194 -4.75 5.91 -7.59
N LEU A 195 -3.64 5.84 -6.84
CA LEU A 195 -2.41 6.56 -7.19
C LEU A 195 -1.91 6.18 -8.58
N TYR A 196 -1.88 4.88 -8.88
CA TYR A 196 -1.46 4.36 -10.19
C TYR A 196 -2.37 4.86 -11.31
N GLN A 197 -3.67 4.74 -11.13
CA GLN A 197 -4.66 5.21 -12.11
C GLN A 197 -4.57 6.71 -12.35
N THR A 198 -4.37 7.50 -11.29
CA THR A 198 -4.23 8.95 -11.37
C THR A 198 -2.96 9.34 -12.12
N MET A 199 -1.84 8.67 -11.85
CA MET A 199 -0.60 8.82 -12.62
C MET A 199 -0.82 8.57 -14.11
N LEU A 200 -1.50 7.48 -14.45
CA LEU A 200 -1.82 7.12 -15.84
C LEU A 200 -2.72 8.14 -16.54
N ILE A 201 -3.72 8.69 -15.84
CA ILE A 201 -4.58 9.76 -16.36
C ILE A 201 -3.76 11.02 -16.66
N TYR A 202 -2.89 11.45 -15.74
CA TYR A 202 -2.01 12.60 -15.99
C TYR A 202 -1.01 12.35 -17.14
N SER A 203 -0.56 11.11 -17.32
CA SER A 203 0.27 10.73 -18.46
C SER A 203 -0.48 10.89 -19.79
N ALA A 204 -1.77 10.55 -19.83
CA ALA A 204 -2.62 10.72 -21.01
C ALA A 204 -2.90 12.18 -21.36
N LEU A 205 -3.01 13.05 -20.34
CA LEU A 205 -3.30 14.48 -20.50
C LEU A 205 -2.05 15.32 -20.82
N GLY A 206 -0.85 14.77 -20.67
CA GLY A 206 0.40 15.49 -20.90
C GLY A 206 0.69 15.73 -22.39
N THR A 207 1.03 16.97 -22.76
CA THR A 207 1.43 17.36 -24.12
C THR A 207 2.85 16.94 -24.48
N SER A 208 3.79 16.94 -23.53
CA SER A 208 5.16 16.43 -23.67
C SER A 208 5.53 15.49 -22.52
N SER A 209 6.73 14.89 -22.55
CA SER A 209 7.23 13.88 -21.62
C SER A 209 6.87 14.16 -20.16
N VAL A 210 6.28 13.15 -19.49
CA VAL A 210 5.87 13.10 -18.06
C VAL A 210 5.62 14.47 -17.39
N ASN A 211 4.39 14.99 -17.42
CA ASN A 211 4.00 16.20 -16.67
C ASN A 211 4.35 16.05 -15.17
N ALA A 212 4.77 17.14 -14.50
CA ALA A 212 5.08 17.21 -13.07
C ALA A 212 4.04 16.52 -12.16
N ARG A 213 2.75 16.58 -12.52
CA ARG A 213 1.69 15.84 -11.80
C ARG A 213 1.83 14.32 -11.94
N CYS A 214 2.13 13.82 -13.14
CA CYS A 214 2.42 12.40 -13.35
C CYS A 214 3.63 11.97 -12.52
N LEU A 215 4.72 12.74 -12.49
CA LEU A 215 5.90 12.46 -11.65
C LEU A 215 5.54 12.43 -10.16
N PHE A 216 4.75 13.40 -9.69
CA PHE A 216 4.31 13.47 -8.30
C PHE A 216 3.58 12.20 -7.85
N TYR A 217 2.60 11.72 -8.63
CA TYR A 217 1.88 10.48 -8.30
C TYR A 217 2.74 9.23 -8.49
N MET A 218 3.64 9.23 -9.48
CA MET A 218 4.61 8.15 -9.71
C MET A 218 5.56 7.96 -8.53
N GLU A 219 6.10 9.05 -7.97
CA GLU A 219 6.99 9.00 -6.82
C GLU A 219 6.28 8.43 -5.58
N ARG A 220 5.06 8.92 -5.29
CA ARG A 220 4.22 8.41 -4.19
C ARG A 220 3.92 6.93 -4.36
N TRP A 221 3.54 6.51 -5.56
CA TRP A 221 3.23 5.12 -5.86
C TRP A 221 4.47 4.22 -5.70
N THR A 222 5.61 4.62 -6.28
CA THR A 222 6.87 3.86 -6.24
C THR A 222 7.37 3.69 -4.81
N ARG A 223 7.28 4.73 -3.98
CA ARG A 223 7.66 4.68 -2.56
C ARG A 223 6.91 3.61 -1.79
N LEU A 224 5.61 3.45 -2.06
CA LEU A 224 4.75 2.48 -1.38
C LEU A 224 4.86 1.08 -1.99
N LYS A 225 5.01 0.97 -3.33
CA LYS A 225 5.13 -0.34 -4.02
C LYS A 225 6.43 -1.08 -3.73
N ARG A 226 7.52 -0.37 -3.39
CA ARG A 226 8.84 -0.97 -3.08
C ARG A 226 8.79 -2.03 -1.97
N TRP A 227 7.68 -2.14 -1.25
CA TRP A 227 7.48 -3.02 -0.09
C TRP A 227 6.47 -4.16 -0.29
N ASP A 228 5.89 -4.31 -1.50
CA ASP A 228 5.03 -5.45 -1.88
C ASP A 228 5.89 -6.67 -2.23
N VAL A 229 6.41 -7.32 -1.19
CA VAL A 229 7.31 -8.49 -1.26
C VAL A 229 6.52 -9.78 -1.53
N LYS A 230 5.76 -9.83 -2.61
CA LYS A 230 5.46 -11.12 -3.26
C LYS A 230 6.66 -11.39 -4.15
N GLY A 231 7.54 -12.31 -3.76
CA GLY A 231 8.80 -12.68 -4.44
C GLY A 231 8.72 -13.18 -5.89
N ARG A 232 7.68 -12.78 -6.64
CA ARG A 232 7.64 -12.77 -8.09
C ARG A 232 8.37 -11.50 -8.55
N LYS A 233 9.38 -11.64 -9.41
CA LYS A 233 9.98 -10.53 -10.17
C LYS A 233 8.96 -9.97 -11.16
N ILE A 234 7.86 -9.39 -10.70
CA ILE A 234 7.10 -8.47 -11.53
C ILE A 234 7.83 -7.15 -11.38
N ASN A 235 8.56 -6.75 -12.43
CA ASN A 235 9.18 -5.43 -12.45
C ASN A 235 8.05 -4.40 -12.62
N TYR A 236 7.47 -3.95 -11.51
CA TYR A 236 6.38 -2.98 -11.50
C TYR A 236 6.76 -1.67 -12.19
N ALA A 237 8.05 -1.31 -12.22
CA ALA A 237 8.53 -0.20 -13.01
C ALA A 237 8.40 -0.49 -14.51
N GLU A 238 8.77 -1.68 -14.98
CA GLU A 238 8.53 -2.09 -16.37
C GLU A 238 7.04 -2.13 -16.71
N GLN A 239 6.17 -2.64 -15.82
CA GLN A 239 4.73 -2.65 -16.05
C GLN A 239 4.18 -1.21 -16.14
N GLY A 240 4.57 -0.34 -15.22
CA GLY A 240 4.20 1.08 -15.25
C GLY A 240 4.68 1.77 -16.53
N ILE A 241 5.92 1.51 -16.96
CA ILE A 241 6.46 2.02 -18.22
C ILE A 241 5.62 1.54 -19.42
N ARG A 242 5.33 0.23 -19.50
CA ARG A 242 4.52 -0.35 -20.58
C ARG A 242 3.10 0.21 -20.62
N ASP A 243 2.46 0.39 -19.47
CA ASP A 243 1.10 0.93 -19.42
C ASP A 243 1.08 2.43 -19.74
N MET A 244 2.09 3.19 -19.30
CA MET A 244 2.28 4.59 -19.73
C MET A 244 2.53 4.70 -21.23
N GLU A 245 3.33 3.80 -21.82
CA GLU A 245 3.57 3.77 -23.26
C GLU A 245 2.28 3.49 -24.05
N LYS A 246 1.50 2.49 -23.64
CA LYS A 246 0.17 2.22 -24.22
C LYS A 246 -0.75 3.44 -24.15
N ILE A 247 -0.77 4.12 -23.01
CA ILE A 247 -1.58 5.33 -22.82
C ILE A 247 -1.09 6.48 -23.68
N ARG A 248 0.23 6.65 -23.84
CA ARG A 248 0.79 7.66 -24.75
C ARG A 248 0.37 7.41 -26.18
N ILE A 249 0.49 6.17 -26.66
CA ILE A 249 0.02 5.78 -28.01
C ILE A 249 -1.47 6.08 -28.18
N ALA A 250 -2.30 5.72 -27.19
CA ALA A 250 -3.73 6.02 -27.20
C ALA A 250 -4.01 7.54 -27.23
N SER A 251 -3.30 8.32 -26.39
CA SER A 251 -3.47 9.78 -26.30
C SER A 251 -2.96 10.55 -27.52
N PHE A 252 -2.02 9.98 -28.28
CA PHE A 252 -1.53 10.57 -29.52
C PHE A 252 -2.65 10.62 -30.58
N ALA A 253 -3.43 9.53 -30.70
CA ALA A 253 -4.61 9.50 -31.56
C ALA A 253 -5.66 10.56 -31.17
N ARG A 254 -5.84 10.82 -29.87
CA ARG A 254 -6.71 11.88 -29.36
C ARG A 254 -6.26 13.28 -29.78
N ARG A 255 -4.95 13.55 -29.81
CA ARG A 255 -4.37 14.84 -30.22
C ARG A 255 -4.49 15.10 -31.72
N LEU A 256 -4.17 14.11 -32.56
CA LEU A 256 -4.29 14.22 -34.01
C LEU A 256 -5.73 14.50 -34.49
N LEU A 257 -6.73 14.10 -33.70
CA LEU A 257 -8.15 14.21 -34.05
C LEU A 257 -8.88 15.35 -33.32
N SER A 258 -8.18 16.12 -32.49
CA SER A 258 -8.73 17.30 -31.82
C SER A 258 -8.29 18.54 -32.61
N PRO A 259 -9.16 19.19 -33.40
CA PRO A 259 -8.79 20.36 -34.19
C PRO A 259 -8.57 21.54 -33.24
N GLY A 260 -7.32 21.88 -32.92
CA GLY A 260 -7.03 23.00 -32.01
C GLY A 260 -5.57 23.33 -31.74
N ASP A 261 -4.65 22.36 -31.71
CA ASP A 261 -3.26 22.61 -31.33
C ASP A 261 -2.28 22.14 -32.43
N GLU A 262 -2.20 22.90 -33.53
CA GLU A 262 -1.26 22.68 -34.64
C GLU A 262 0.10 23.40 -34.45
N GLU A 263 0.40 23.97 -33.29
CA GLU A 263 1.75 24.48 -33.01
C GLU A 263 2.50 23.51 -32.10
N GLU A 264 3.63 22.99 -32.59
CA GLU A 264 4.59 22.09 -31.93
C GLU A 264 4.36 20.57 -32.04
N ALA A 265 4.13 20.06 -33.26
CA ALA A 265 4.52 18.69 -33.60
C ALA A 265 5.76 18.69 -34.51
N VAL A 266 6.90 19.19 -34.00
CA VAL A 266 8.20 18.89 -34.64
C VAL A 266 8.57 17.47 -34.23
N VAL A 267 8.17 16.51 -35.06
CA VAL A 267 8.62 15.13 -34.95
C VAL A 267 10.05 15.07 -35.50
N VAL A 268 11.05 15.20 -34.63
CA VAL A 268 12.42 14.80 -34.97
C VAL A 268 12.51 13.30 -34.78
N PHE A 269 12.26 12.55 -35.84
CA PHE A 269 12.82 11.20 -35.97
C PHE A 269 14.27 11.36 -36.37
N ASP A 270 15.18 11.40 -35.39
CA ASP A 270 16.61 11.28 -35.68
C ASP A 270 16.90 9.79 -35.90
N THR A 271 16.69 9.34 -37.13
CA THR A 271 17.21 8.08 -37.64
C THR A 271 18.40 8.39 -38.52
N ASP A 272 19.57 8.57 -37.90
CA ASP A 272 20.85 8.39 -38.59
C ASP A 272 21.73 7.45 -37.75
N ILE A 273 21.48 6.16 -37.94
CA ILE A 273 22.56 5.17 -37.91
C ILE A 273 23.14 5.20 -39.32
N SER A 274 24.13 6.05 -39.55
CA SER A 274 25.01 5.94 -40.70
C SER A 274 26.33 5.32 -40.24
N GLU A 275 26.63 4.16 -40.80
CA GLU A 275 27.93 3.50 -40.82
C GLU A 275 29.03 4.39 -41.44
N ALA A 276 30.29 3.98 -41.21
CA ALA A 276 31.60 4.48 -41.68
C ALA A 276 32.39 5.23 -40.59
N ASP A 277 33.57 4.81 -40.12
CA ASP A 277 34.56 3.79 -40.53
C ASP A 277 35.22 3.15 -39.29
#